data_AF-A0A942N4Q3-F1
#
_entry.id   AF-A0A942N4Q3-F1
#
_cell.length_a   1.000
_cell.length_b   1.000
_cell.length_c   1.000
_cell.angle_alpha   90.00
_cell.angle_beta   90.00
_cell.angle_gamma   90.00
#
_symmetry.space_group_name_H-M   'P 1'
#
loop_
_entity.id
_entity.type
_entity.pdbx_description
1 polymer ?
#
loop_
_entity_poly.entity_id
_entity_poly.type
_entity_poly.pdbx_seq_one_letter_code
_entity_poly.pdbx_strand_id
1 'polypeptide(L)'
;MIYYLSYMKITYVLILLLFGLTGISAQQAGTDDYNKFLLAQSYEQQGSFDRAQKIYEELYQKEPQNINYFNSLNRVYTQQKNYATAILLIETRLKSYPDDINLIGQLGSTYYMSGNYEKAYQVWEEPLKKPGTNQISFRVIANSAIERRAFDKAIEILEKGKSTTNDPFVFSMDLANLYSLTMRYEKAAEEYCSILEISPTQITVVQSRILSYINKPDALEKTIRAVEKNRKSDNLQILSLLARLYTEQKDFKKAYSIYSELDNKRQSQGGDLYNYAEFIFREGEYETASTVYSTIIQRYPESQIVSSAKIGNAKSQEAILRQKFLSTAEDWKTFSLPPKLDANTVEPAIKAFEEITNIYAHSEVAIESYLRMAQIRFRLQSDLNSAKELLDVIIKNYPMSRLSIDAYLDLAEINLIEDNLDESTKLYEEALNLRGASLEKKNEAHFHLAKINAYQGNFNQTATHLSEILKNLKDNLANDALEISLIMNTAKNDSSNLLLFSEAEILAERMLFAEAKEKYDRIAMDQRAFVFHSIVNLRSAQMAIALQNYKDAIQQLVAISEEFEKNIYADKALYLLGNIYEYTLKELPKAIDSYEKLLLQFPGSIYLDKARERILYLRSKTS
;
A
#
# COMPACT_ATOMS: atom_id res chain seq x y z
N MET A 1 -14.73 -40.40 -93.04
CA MET A 1 -13.91 -39.74 -91.99
C MET A 1 -14.63 -38.54 -91.32
N ILE A 2 -15.63 -37.92 -91.96
CA ILE A 2 -16.30 -36.71 -91.43
C ILE A 2 -17.38 -37.02 -90.36
N TYR A 3 -17.95 -38.23 -90.35
CA TYR A 3 -18.96 -38.65 -89.35
C TYR A 3 -18.40 -39.02 -87.96
N TYR A 4 -17.10 -39.32 -87.83
CA TYR A 4 -16.48 -39.72 -86.55
C TYR A 4 -16.07 -38.51 -85.70
N LEU A 5 -15.73 -37.39 -86.34
CA LEU A 5 -15.28 -36.16 -85.69
C LEU A 5 -16.43 -35.33 -85.09
N SER A 6 -17.65 -35.46 -85.61
CA SER A 6 -18.84 -34.80 -85.05
C SER A 6 -19.36 -35.50 -83.79
N TYR A 7 -19.28 -36.83 -83.73
CA TYR A 7 -19.72 -37.60 -82.56
C TYR A 7 -18.84 -37.37 -81.33
N MET A 8 -17.51 -37.31 -81.51
CA MET A 8 -16.56 -37.04 -80.41
C MET A 8 -16.72 -35.63 -79.80
N LYS A 9 -17.01 -34.60 -80.60
CA LYS A 9 -17.21 -33.24 -80.07
C LYS A 9 -18.46 -33.13 -79.20
N ILE A 10 -19.53 -33.87 -79.54
CA ILE A 10 -20.77 -33.89 -78.77
C ILE A 10 -20.58 -34.64 -77.44
N THR A 11 -19.77 -35.71 -77.41
CA THR A 11 -19.48 -36.45 -76.17
C THR A 11 -18.65 -35.64 -75.17
N TYR A 12 -17.63 -34.90 -75.64
CA TYR A 12 -16.81 -34.05 -74.76
C TYR A 12 -17.58 -32.85 -74.17
N VAL A 13 -18.50 -32.26 -74.94
CA VAL A 13 -19.37 -31.16 -74.44
C VAL A 13 -20.36 -31.69 -73.41
N LEU A 14 -20.92 -32.89 -73.59
CA LEU A 14 -21.79 -33.54 -72.61
C LEU A 14 -21.06 -33.92 -71.32
N ILE A 15 -19.81 -34.38 -71.40
CA ILE A 15 -18.99 -34.70 -70.22
C ILE A 15 -18.59 -33.42 -69.46
N LEU A 16 -18.23 -32.34 -70.16
CA LEU A 16 -17.93 -31.03 -69.53
C LEU A 16 -19.18 -30.37 -68.91
N LEU A 17 -20.36 -30.53 -69.50
CA LEU A 17 -21.63 -30.11 -68.91
C LEU A 17 -22.03 -30.96 -67.69
N LEU A 18 -21.77 -32.27 -67.71
CA LEU A 18 -21.97 -33.15 -66.55
C LEU A 18 -21.04 -32.78 -65.38
N PHE A 19 -19.75 -32.51 -65.63
CA PHE A 19 -18.80 -32.05 -64.60
C PHE A 19 -19.11 -30.61 -64.10
N GLY A 20 -19.60 -29.72 -64.98
CA GLY A 20 -20.04 -28.37 -64.60
C GLY A 20 -21.32 -28.36 -63.76
N LEU A 21 -22.29 -29.23 -64.07
CA LEU A 21 -23.53 -29.37 -63.31
C LEU A 21 -23.33 -30.04 -61.94
N THR A 22 -22.39 -30.99 -61.82
CA THR A 22 -22.00 -31.57 -60.52
C THR A 22 -21.19 -30.60 -59.65
N GLY A 23 -20.40 -29.71 -60.26
CA GLY A 23 -19.63 -28.69 -59.54
C GLY A 23 -20.52 -27.60 -58.91
N ILE A 24 -21.54 -27.14 -59.63
CA ILE A 24 -22.49 -26.11 -59.15
C ILE A 24 -23.40 -26.65 -58.05
N SER A 25 -23.85 -27.91 -58.16
CA SER A 25 -24.69 -28.55 -57.14
C SER A 25 -23.92 -28.92 -55.86
N ALA A 26 -22.65 -29.32 -55.96
CA ALA A 26 -21.78 -29.49 -54.79
C ALA A 26 -21.49 -28.15 -54.07
N GLN A 27 -21.32 -27.05 -54.83
CA GLN A 27 -21.06 -25.72 -54.27
C GLN A 27 -22.32 -25.09 -53.63
N GLN A 28 -23.50 -25.29 -54.21
CA GLN A 28 -24.79 -24.92 -53.59
C GLN A 28 -25.11 -25.77 -52.35
N ALA A 29 -24.85 -27.09 -52.38
CA ALA A 29 -25.06 -27.96 -51.23
C ALA A 29 -24.13 -27.62 -50.04
N GLY A 30 -22.86 -27.30 -50.30
CA GLY A 30 -21.93 -26.86 -49.25
C GLY A 30 -22.31 -25.50 -48.64
N THR A 31 -22.95 -24.63 -49.42
CA THR A 31 -23.46 -23.33 -48.93
C THR A 31 -24.72 -23.51 -48.07
N ASP A 32 -25.60 -24.46 -48.41
CA ASP A 32 -26.80 -24.79 -47.63
C ASP A 32 -26.46 -25.43 -46.27
N ASP A 33 -25.54 -26.41 -46.24
CA ASP A 33 -25.12 -27.07 -45.00
C ASP A 33 -24.40 -26.10 -44.04
N TYR A 34 -23.62 -25.16 -44.58
CA TYR A 34 -23.00 -24.10 -43.78
C TYR A 34 -24.04 -23.18 -43.14
N ASN A 35 -25.08 -22.77 -43.89
CA ASN A 35 -26.17 -21.96 -43.35
C ASN A 35 -26.98 -22.72 -42.28
N LYS A 36 -27.24 -24.02 -42.49
CA LYS A 36 -27.84 -24.90 -41.48
C LYS A 36 -26.99 -24.99 -40.22
N PHE A 37 -25.67 -25.11 -40.36
CA PHE A 37 -24.74 -25.14 -39.23
C PHE A 37 -24.78 -23.84 -38.42
N LEU A 38 -24.77 -22.68 -39.09
CA LEU A 38 -24.92 -21.37 -38.41
C LEU A 38 -26.29 -21.22 -37.72
N LEU A 39 -27.37 -21.70 -38.34
CA LEU A 39 -28.70 -21.70 -37.73
C LEU A 39 -28.73 -22.57 -36.47
N ALA A 40 -28.13 -23.75 -36.52
CA ALA A 40 -28.01 -24.63 -35.35
C ALA A 40 -27.18 -23.98 -34.23
N GLN A 41 -26.09 -23.28 -34.57
CA GLN A 41 -25.30 -22.51 -33.59
C GLN A 41 -26.12 -21.39 -32.95
N SER A 42 -26.96 -20.71 -33.74
CA SER A 42 -27.86 -19.68 -33.20
C SER A 42 -28.89 -20.28 -32.24
N TYR A 43 -29.47 -21.44 -32.57
CA TYR A 43 -30.36 -22.15 -31.65
C TYR A 43 -29.65 -22.61 -30.38
N GLU A 44 -28.41 -23.10 -30.50
CA GLU A 44 -27.58 -23.48 -29.35
C GLU A 44 -27.32 -22.28 -28.42
N GLN A 45 -26.92 -21.13 -28.97
CA GLN A 45 -26.69 -19.90 -28.20
C GLN A 45 -27.96 -19.39 -27.49
N GLN A 46 -29.12 -19.62 -28.09
CA GLN A 46 -30.43 -19.31 -27.51
C GLN A 46 -30.92 -20.35 -26.48
N GLY A 47 -30.13 -21.39 -26.20
CA GLY A 47 -30.51 -22.50 -25.30
C GLY A 47 -31.57 -23.45 -25.87
N SER A 48 -31.91 -23.32 -27.15
CA SER A 48 -32.88 -24.16 -27.86
C SER A 48 -32.23 -25.47 -28.34
N PHE A 49 -31.73 -26.26 -27.40
CA PHE A 49 -30.91 -27.45 -27.70
C PHE A 49 -31.62 -28.50 -28.55
N ASP A 50 -32.93 -28.72 -28.39
CA ASP A 50 -33.67 -29.72 -29.17
C ASP A 50 -33.75 -29.36 -30.67
N ARG A 51 -33.79 -28.07 -31.00
CA ARG A 51 -33.79 -27.61 -32.40
C ARG A 51 -32.39 -27.70 -32.99
N ALA A 52 -31.38 -27.30 -32.23
CA ALA A 52 -29.98 -27.43 -32.62
C ALA A 52 -29.60 -28.90 -32.85
N GLN A 53 -30.04 -29.80 -31.96
CA GLN A 53 -29.80 -31.25 -32.04
C GLN A 53 -30.25 -31.82 -33.38
N LYS A 54 -31.51 -31.59 -33.79
CA LYS A 54 -32.04 -32.13 -35.05
C LYS A 54 -31.21 -31.73 -36.26
N ILE A 55 -30.78 -30.45 -36.31
CA ILE A 55 -29.97 -29.94 -37.42
C ILE A 55 -28.55 -30.54 -37.35
N TYR A 56 -27.94 -30.61 -36.17
CA TYR A 56 -26.61 -31.22 -36.02
C TYR A 56 -26.61 -32.72 -36.31
N GLU A 57 -27.67 -33.46 -35.98
CA GLU A 57 -27.85 -34.87 -36.35
C GLU A 57 -27.91 -35.03 -37.87
N GLU A 58 -28.71 -34.21 -38.57
CA GLU A 58 -28.80 -34.21 -40.04
C GLU A 58 -27.44 -33.95 -40.68
N LEU A 59 -26.74 -32.90 -40.22
CA LEU A 59 -25.42 -32.53 -40.73
C LEU A 59 -24.37 -33.61 -40.44
N TYR A 60 -24.38 -34.21 -39.25
CA TYR A 60 -23.47 -35.28 -38.89
C TYR A 60 -23.74 -36.58 -39.66
N GLN A 61 -25.00 -36.91 -39.94
CA GLN A 61 -25.34 -38.07 -40.78
C GLN A 61 -24.85 -37.90 -42.21
N LYS A 62 -24.94 -36.68 -42.76
CA LYS A 62 -24.47 -36.36 -44.11
C LYS A 62 -22.95 -36.38 -44.23
N GLU A 63 -22.26 -35.79 -43.26
CA GLU A 63 -20.80 -35.74 -43.21
C GLU A 63 -20.24 -36.24 -41.87
N PRO A 64 -20.23 -37.57 -41.61
CA PRO A 64 -19.77 -38.11 -40.33
C PRO A 64 -18.31 -37.82 -40.00
N GLN A 65 -17.52 -37.42 -41.00
CA GLN A 65 -16.10 -37.08 -40.87
C GLN A 65 -15.84 -35.63 -40.44
N ASN A 66 -16.84 -34.75 -40.52
CA ASN A 66 -16.70 -33.35 -40.19
C ASN A 66 -16.62 -33.14 -38.67
N ILE A 67 -15.44 -32.71 -38.20
CA ILE A 67 -15.16 -32.56 -36.76
C ILE A 67 -16.03 -31.47 -36.11
N ASN A 68 -16.41 -30.43 -36.85
CA ASN A 68 -17.23 -29.34 -36.31
C ASN A 68 -18.66 -29.80 -36.03
N TYR A 69 -19.21 -30.65 -36.91
CA TYR A 69 -20.55 -31.24 -36.73
C TYR A 69 -20.54 -32.22 -35.57
N PHE A 70 -19.53 -33.10 -35.50
CA PHE A 70 -19.34 -34.00 -34.36
C PHE A 70 -19.24 -33.24 -33.02
N ASN A 71 -18.35 -32.25 -32.93
CA ASN A 71 -18.13 -31.48 -31.70
C ASN A 71 -19.40 -30.74 -31.26
N SER A 72 -20.15 -30.18 -32.21
CA SER A 72 -21.38 -29.45 -31.91
C SER A 72 -22.51 -30.38 -31.47
N LEU A 73 -22.65 -31.54 -32.13
CA LEU A 73 -23.63 -32.55 -31.73
C LEU A 73 -23.33 -33.11 -30.34
N ASN A 74 -22.07 -33.48 -30.07
CA ASN A 74 -21.64 -33.96 -28.76
C ASN A 74 -21.87 -32.90 -27.65
N ARG A 75 -21.56 -31.62 -27.95
CA ARG A 75 -21.81 -30.52 -27.02
C ARG A 75 -23.30 -30.34 -26.73
N VAL A 76 -24.17 -30.43 -27.73
CA VAL A 76 -25.63 -30.35 -27.52
C VAL A 76 -26.12 -31.51 -26.65
N TYR A 77 -25.71 -32.75 -26.92
CA TYR A 77 -26.10 -33.90 -26.08
C TYR A 77 -25.63 -33.75 -24.63
N THR A 78 -24.40 -33.28 -24.41
CA THR A 78 -23.87 -33.07 -23.06
C THR A 78 -24.57 -31.93 -22.32
N GLN A 79 -24.97 -30.85 -22.99
CA GLN A 79 -25.76 -29.74 -22.42
C GLN A 79 -27.18 -30.17 -22.06
N GLN A 80 -27.79 -31.04 -22.87
CA GLN A 80 -29.08 -31.67 -22.57
C GLN A 80 -29.00 -32.73 -21.46
N LYS A 81 -27.80 -33.01 -20.93
CA LYS A 81 -27.53 -34.11 -19.99
C LYS A 81 -27.87 -35.50 -20.55
N ASN A 82 -27.97 -35.62 -21.87
CA ASN A 82 -28.14 -36.90 -22.54
C ASN A 82 -26.78 -37.60 -22.71
N TYR A 83 -26.20 -37.99 -21.57
CA TYR A 83 -24.85 -38.55 -21.53
C TYR A 83 -24.75 -39.90 -22.24
N ALA A 84 -25.81 -40.70 -22.22
CA ALA A 84 -25.80 -42.01 -22.88
C ALA A 84 -25.61 -41.88 -24.40
N THR A 85 -26.33 -40.96 -25.04
CA THR A 85 -26.19 -40.72 -26.49
C THR A 85 -24.85 -40.05 -26.82
N ALA A 86 -24.38 -39.12 -25.98
CA ALA A 86 -23.05 -38.52 -26.12
C ALA A 86 -21.92 -39.56 -26.06
N ILE A 87 -21.97 -40.48 -25.08
CA ILE A 87 -21.02 -41.58 -24.93
C ILE A 87 -21.01 -42.44 -26.20
N LEU A 88 -22.18 -42.88 -26.68
CA LEU A 88 -22.27 -43.71 -27.87
C LEU A 88 -21.72 -43.00 -29.12
N LEU A 89 -21.98 -41.70 -29.26
CA LEU A 89 -21.46 -40.87 -30.34
C LEU A 89 -19.92 -40.82 -30.32
N ILE A 90 -19.33 -40.55 -29.15
CA ILE A 90 -17.87 -40.48 -29.00
C ILE A 90 -17.24 -41.87 -29.21
N GLU A 91 -17.79 -42.93 -28.62
CA GLU A 91 -17.30 -44.30 -28.79
C GLU A 91 -17.33 -44.74 -30.26
N THR A 92 -18.38 -44.36 -31.01
CA THR A 92 -18.47 -44.64 -32.44
C THR A 92 -17.38 -43.91 -33.22
N ARG A 93 -17.10 -42.64 -32.88
CA ARG A 93 -16.01 -41.85 -33.49
C ARG A 93 -14.64 -42.44 -33.18
N LEU A 94 -14.42 -42.90 -31.94
CA LEU A 94 -13.18 -43.54 -31.50
C LEU A 94 -12.88 -44.86 -32.25
N LYS A 95 -13.89 -45.55 -32.83
CA LYS A 95 -13.62 -46.71 -33.69
C LYS A 95 -12.78 -46.36 -34.93
N SER A 96 -12.95 -45.15 -35.46
CA SER A 96 -12.17 -44.64 -36.60
C SER A 96 -10.87 -43.94 -36.18
N TYR A 97 -10.83 -43.42 -34.94
CA TYR A 97 -9.71 -42.66 -34.39
C TYR A 97 -9.34 -43.16 -32.99
N PRO A 98 -8.86 -44.41 -32.85
CA PRO A 98 -8.73 -45.08 -31.55
C PRO A 98 -7.72 -44.46 -30.59
N ASP A 99 -6.80 -43.63 -31.10
CA ASP A 99 -5.76 -42.98 -30.32
C ASP A 99 -5.89 -41.43 -30.28
N ASP A 100 -7.05 -40.88 -30.69
CA ASP A 100 -7.30 -39.44 -30.55
C ASP A 100 -7.52 -39.08 -29.07
N ILE A 101 -6.47 -38.53 -28.47
CA ILE A 101 -6.46 -38.20 -27.05
C ILE A 101 -7.50 -37.15 -26.65
N ASN A 102 -7.92 -36.28 -27.57
CA ASN A 102 -8.98 -35.31 -27.30
C ASN A 102 -10.33 -36.00 -27.20
N LEU A 103 -10.61 -36.95 -28.10
CA LEU A 103 -11.84 -37.76 -28.03
C LEU A 103 -11.88 -38.63 -26.78
N ILE A 104 -10.74 -39.20 -26.38
CA ILE A 104 -10.64 -39.97 -25.14
C ILE A 104 -10.87 -39.06 -23.91
N GLY A 105 -10.30 -37.86 -23.92
CA GLY A 105 -10.55 -36.84 -22.89
C GLY A 105 -12.03 -36.46 -22.77
N GLN A 106 -12.71 -36.24 -23.91
CA GLN A 106 -14.15 -35.98 -23.99
C GLN A 106 -14.98 -37.17 -23.50
N LEU A 107 -14.61 -38.41 -23.85
CA LEU A 107 -15.31 -39.61 -23.39
C LEU A 107 -15.24 -39.74 -21.87
N GLY A 108 -14.04 -39.63 -21.29
CA GLY A 108 -13.87 -39.68 -19.84
C GLY A 108 -14.61 -38.55 -19.13
N SER A 109 -14.60 -37.34 -19.69
CA SER A 109 -15.36 -36.19 -19.16
C SER A 109 -16.87 -36.45 -19.18
N THR A 110 -17.37 -37.09 -20.22
CA THR A 110 -18.81 -37.41 -20.37
C THR A 110 -19.22 -38.52 -19.39
N TYR A 111 -18.39 -39.54 -19.21
CA TYR A 111 -18.58 -40.54 -18.15
C TYR A 111 -18.58 -39.89 -16.76
N TYR A 112 -17.68 -38.95 -16.49
CA TYR A 112 -17.63 -38.24 -15.22
C TYR A 112 -18.90 -37.41 -14.98
N MET A 113 -19.38 -36.69 -16.00
CA MET A 113 -20.63 -35.91 -15.92
C MET A 113 -21.87 -36.79 -15.74
N SER A 114 -21.83 -38.04 -16.22
CA SER A 114 -22.89 -39.03 -16.00
C SER A 114 -22.91 -39.64 -14.59
N GLY A 115 -21.92 -39.32 -13.75
CA GLY A 115 -21.73 -39.91 -12.41
C GLY A 115 -21.00 -41.25 -12.40
N ASN A 116 -20.56 -41.75 -13.57
CA ASN A 116 -19.79 -42.99 -13.67
C ASN A 116 -18.28 -42.70 -13.55
N TYR A 117 -17.86 -42.39 -12.32
CA TYR A 117 -16.47 -41.98 -12.03
C TYR A 117 -15.44 -43.08 -12.31
N GLU A 118 -15.77 -44.34 -12.01
CA GLU A 118 -14.87 -45.47 -12.24
C GLU A 118 -14.53 -45.62 -13.73
N LYS A 119 -15.55 -45.61 -14.60
CA LYS A 119 -15.32 -45.65 -16.05
C LYS A 119 -14.60 -44.40 -16.54
N ALA A 120 -14.92 -43.22 -16.01
CA ALA A 120 -14.24 -41.98 -16.39
C ALA A 120 -12.73 -42.07 -16.14
N TYR A 121 -12.35 -42.54 -14.94
CA TYR A 121 -10.94 -42.70 -14.56
C TYR A 121 -10.26 -43.78 -15.39
N GLN A 122 -10.92 -44.91 -15.64
CA GLN A 122 -10.39 -45.95 -16.53
C GLN A 122 -10.12 -45.41 -17.94
N VAL A 123 -11.09 -44.70 -18.53
CA VAL A 123 -10.97 -44.12 -19.89
C VAL A 123 -9.82 -43.11 -19.97
N TRP A 124 -9.61 -42.30 -18.94
CA TRP A 124 -8.51 -41.34 -18.88
C TRP A 124 -7.14 -42.02 -18.70
N GLU A 125 -7.05 -43.11 -17.94
CA GLU A 125 -5.77 -43.74 -17.61
C GLU A 125 -5.23 -44.70 -18.66
N GLU A 126 -6.09 -45.51 -19.27
CA GLU A 126 -5.70 -46.54 -20.24
C GLU A 126 -4.81 -46.02 -21.39
N PRO A 127 -5.13 -44.88 -22.07
CA PRO A 127 -4.24 -44.37 -23.11
C PRO A 127 -2.86 -43.93 -22.59
N LEU A 128 -2.74 -43.61 -21.30
CA LEU A 128 -1.50 -43.15 -20.68
C LEU A 128 -0.60 -44.32 -20.23
N LYS A 129 -1.02 -45.58 -20.44
CA LYS A 129 -0.22 -46.79 -20.19
C LYS A 129 0.45 -47.32 -21.47
N LYS A 130 0.07 -46.83 -22.65
CA LYS A 130 0.54 -47.35 -23.95
C LYS A 130 1.97 -46.86 -24.28
N PRO A 131 2.79 -47.65 -25.00
CA PRO A 131 4.03 -47.15 -25.58
C PRO A 131 3.77 -45.97 -26.54
N GLY A 132 4.54 -44.89 -26.43
CA GLY A 132 4.39 -43.69 -27.27
C GLY A 132 3.54 -42.57 -26.65
N THR A 133 3.03 -42.74 -25.42
CA THR A 133 2.44 -41.63 -24.65
C THR A 133 3.49 -40.52 -24.45
N ASN A 134 3.11 -39.28 -24.72
CA ASN A 134 3.98 -38.11 -24.62
C ASN A 134 3.37 -37.05 -23.69
N GLN A 135 4.11 -35.94 -23.49
CA GLN A 135 3.68 -34.83 -22.64
C GLN A 135 2.29 -34.27 -22.99
N ILE A 136 1.98 -34.21 -24.29
CA ILE A 136 0.71 -33.67 -24.78
C ILE A 136 -0.44 -34.56 -24.29
N SER A 137 -0.27 -35.89 -24.34
CA SER A 137 -1.31 -36.82 -23.91
C SER A 137 -1.69 -36.62 -22.45
N PHE A 138 -0.71 -36.51 -21.55
CA PHE A 138 -0.95 -36.27 -20.13
C PHE A 138 -1.66 -34.93 -19.90
N ARG A 139 -1.24 -33.85 -20.57
CA ARG A 139 -1.88 -32.52 -20.44
C ARG A 139 -3.32 -32.51 -20.91
N VAL A 140 -3.64 -33.12 -22.06
CA VAL A 140 -5.01 -33.15 -22.59
C VAL A 140 -5.94 -33.89 -21.62
N ILE A 141 -5.51 -35.04 -21.12
CA ILE A 141 -6.32 -35.83 -20.19
C ILE A 141 -6.44 -35.14 -18.82
N ALA A 142 -5.34 -34.57 -18.29
CA ALA A 142 -5.39 -33.80 -17.06
C ALA A 142 -6.31 -32.57 -17.18
N ASN A 143 -6.25 -31.83 -18.29
CA ASN A 143 -7.14 -30.69 -18.55
C ASN A 143 -8.60 -31.12 -18.61
N SER A 144 -8.89 -32.25 -19.25
CA SER A 144 -10.25 -32.83 -19.26
C SER A 144 -10.76 -33.07 -17.84
N ALA A 145 -9.92 -33.62 -16.96
CA ALA A 145 -10.23 -33.80 -15.54
C ALA A 145 -10.37 -32.46 -14.77
N ILE A 146 -9.48 -31.48 -15.02
CA ILE A 146 -9.51 -30.14 -14.41
C ILE A 146 -10.81 -29.41 -14.73
N GLU A 147 -11.26 -29.43 -15.99
CA GLU A 147 -12.51 -28.81 -16.40
C GLU A 147 -13.73 -29.41 -15.69
N ARG A 148 -13.66 -30.70 -15.34
CA ARG A 148 -14.68 -31.39 -14.55
C ARG A 148 -14.50 -31.24 -13.03
N ARG A 149 -13.55 -30.40 -12.60
CA ARG A 149 -13.14 -30.22 -11.21
C ARG A 149 -12.68 -31.51 -10.51
N ALA A 150 -12.27 -32.51 -11.28
CA ALA A 150 -11.66 -33.74 -10.79
C ALA A 150 -10.18 -33.50 -10.47
N PHE A 151 -9.89 -32.54 -9.60
CA PHE A 151 -8.55 -32.00 -9.39
C PHE A 151 -7.56 -33.05 -8.88
N ASP A 152 -7.96 -33.90 -7.93
CA ASP A 152 -7.11 -34.97 -7.42
C ASP A 152 -6.69 -35.94 -8.52
N LYS A 153 -7.62 -36.27 -9.43
CA LYS A 153 -7.31 -37.15 -10.55
C LYS A 153 -6.37 -36.48 -11.55
N ALA A 154 -6.60 -35.21 -11.85
CA ALA A 154 -5.70 -34.44 -12.70
C ALA A 154 -4.28 -34.34 -12.12
N ILE A 155 -4.14 -34.14 -10.80
CA ILE A 155 -2.86 -34.17 -10.10
C ILE A 155 -2.18 -35.53 -10.31
N GLU A 156 -2.88 -36.63 -10.03
CA GLU A 156 -2.36 -37.99 -10.19
C GLU A 156 -1.88 -38.26 -11.63
N ILE A 157 -2.66 -37.83 -12.63
CA ILE A 157 -2.31 -37.96 -14.05
C ILE A 157 -1.01 -37.20 -14.36
N LEU A 158 -0.88 -35.96 -13.89
CA LEU A 158 0.30 -35.13 -14.13
C LEU A 158 1.53 -35.64 -13.37
N GLU A 159 1.38 -36.13 -12.13
CA GLU A 159 2.46 -36.77 -11.36
C GLU A 159 2.95 -38.04 -12.06
N LYS A 160 2.03 -38.87 -12.55
CA LYS A 160 2.37 -40.04 -13.37
C LYS A 160 3.13 -39.62 -14.63
N GLY A 161 2.65 -38.57 -15.32
CA GLY A 161 3.36 -37.97 -16.44
C GLY A 161 4.79 -37.60 -16.06
N LYS A 162 4.96 -36.83 -14.98
CA LYS A 162 6.26 -36.40 -14.45
C LYS A 162 7.21 -37.57 -14.18
N SER A 163 6.70 -38.68 -13.65
CA SER A 163 7.48 -39.89 -13.35
C SER A 163 7.85 -40.75 -14.57
N THR A 164 7.13 -40.60 -15.69
CA THR A 164 7.28 -41.45 -16.89
C THR A 164 7.97 -40.73 -18.05
N THR A 165 7.99 -39.40 -18.04
CA THR A 165 8.72 -38.61 -19.03
C THR A 165 10.18 -38.41 -18.64
N ASN A 166 11.08 -38.36 -19.62
CA ASN A 166 12.52 -38.13 -19.39
C ASN A 166 12.86 -36.73 -18.85
N ASP A 167 11.93 -35.78 -18.95
CA ASP A 167 12.06 -34.46 -18.34
C ASP A 167 11.23 -34.43 -17.03
N PRO A 168 11.88 -34.49 -15.86
CA PRO A 168 11.18 -34.54 -14.58
C PRO A 168 10.49 -33.22 -14.23
N PHE A 169 10.58 -32.19 -15.06
CA PHE A 169 10.03 -30.88 -14.76
C PHE A 169 8.94 -30.42 -15.72
N VAL A 170 8.65 -31.25 -16.70
CA VAL A 170 7.81 -30.92 -17.86
C VAL A 170 6.36 -30.56 -17.49
N PHE A 171 5.90 -30.96 -16.29
CA PHE A 171 4.58 -30.66 -15.72
C PHE A 171 4.64 -29.78 -14.45
N SER A 172 5.81 -29.25 -14.06
CA SER A 172 5.94 -28.55 -12.77
C SER A 172 5.02 -27.34 -12.66
N MET A 173 4.85 -26.57 -13.74
CA MET A 173 3.95 -25.41 -13.73
C MET A 173 2.48 -25.84 -13.65
N ASP A 174 2.12 -26.92 -14.33
CA ASP A 174 0.76 -27.47 -14.31
C ASP A 174 0.41 -27.95 -12.88
N LEU A 175 1.31 -28.71 -12.26
CA LEU A 175 1.19 -29.19 -10.88
C LEU A 175 1.19 -28.05 -9.86
N ALA A 176 2.08 -27.07 -9.97
CA ALA A 176 2.15 -25.94 -9.03
C ALA A 176 0.84 -25.12 -9.01
N ASN A 177 0.27 -24.86 -10.20
CA ASN A 177 -1.00 -24.14 -10.32
C ASN A 177 -2.16 -24.97 -9.75
N LEU A 178 -2.18 -26.28 -9.99
CA LEU A 178 -3.25 -27.15 -9.47
C LEU A 178 -3.13 -27.37 -7.96
N TYR A 179 -1.90 -27.47 -7.43
CA TYR A 179 -1.64 -27.55 -6.01
C TYR A 179 -2.02 -26.26 -5.28
N SER A 180 -1.72 -25.09 -5.84
CA SER A 180 -2.15 -23.82 -5.25
C SER A 180 -3.68 -23.64 -5.29
N LEU A 181 -4.34 -24.05 -6.38
CA LEU A 181 -5.80 -24.05 -6.49
C LEU A 181 -6.46 -24.97 -5.44
N THR A 182 -5.85 -26.11 -5.15
CA THR A 182 -6.34 -27.10 -4.17
C THR A 182 -5.81 -26.88 -2.74
N MET A 183 -5.23 -25.70 -2.46
CA MET A 183 -4.70 -25.30 -1.15
C MET A 183 -3.55 -26.19 -0.62
N ARG A 184 -2.88 -26.94 -1.49
CA ARG A 184 -1.69 -27.75 -1.20
C ARG A 184 -0.42 -26.90 -1.38
N TYR A 185 -0.34 -25.80 -0.64
CA TYR A 185 0.67 -24.76 -0.82
C TYR A 185 2.13 -25.24 -0.71
N GLU A 186 2.40 -26.18 0.21
CA GLU A 186 3.73 -26.77 0.37
C GLU A 186 4.17 -27.47 -0.92
N LYS A 187 3.34 -28.37 -1.47
CA LYS A 187 3.62 -29.02 -2.76
C LYS A 187 3.70 -28.04 -3.91
N ALA A 188 2.84 -27.02 -3.94
CA ALA A 188 2.91 -25.98 -4.97
C ALA A 188 4.27 -25.27 -4.97
N ALA A 189 4.78 -24.94 -3.77
CA ALA A 189 6.07 -24.30 -3.59
C ALA A 189 7.24 -25.23 -3.96
N GLU A 190 7.17 -26.54 -3.66
CA GLU A 190 8.17 -27.53 -4.10
C GLU A 190 8.27 -27.58 -5.64
N GLU A 191 7.15 -27.54 -6.36
CA GLU A 191 7.13 -27.49 -7.82
C GLU A 191 7.67 -26.17 -8.37
N TYR A 192 7.35 -25.04 -7.72
CA TYR A 192 7.93 -23.75 -8.08
C TYR A 192 9.44 -23.69 -7.86
N CYS A 193 9.96 -24.26 -6.76
CA CYS A 193 11.40 -24.41 -6.54
C CYS A 193 12.03 -25.24 -7.65
N SER A 194 11.40 -26.35 -8.03
CA SER A 194 11.86 -27.22 -9.13
C SER A 194 11.98 -26.45 -10.45
N ILE A 195 11.03 -25.55 -10.77
CA ILE A 195 11.12 -24.67 -11.95
C ILE A 195 12.35 -23.75 -11.87
N LEU A 196 12.64 -23.18 -10.70
CA LEU A 196 13.77 -22.28 -10.50
C LEU A 196 15.13 -23.01 -10.51
N GLU A 197 15.17 -24.32 -10.28
CA GLU A 197 16.39 -25.11 -10.42
C GLU A 197 16.86 -25.21 -11.88
N ILE A 198 15.93 -25.31 -12.83
CA ILE A 198 16.24 -25.46 -14.26
C ILE A 198 16.30 -24.11 -14.94
N SER A 199 15.33 -23.25 -14.62
CA SER A 199 15.08 -21.99 -15.31
C SER A 199 15.06 -20.85 -14.28
N PRO A 200 16.23 -20.46 -13.75
CA PRO A 200 16.37 -19.32 -12.84
C PRO A 200 15.70 -18.03 -13.36
N THR A 201 15.63 -17.84 -14.68
CA THR A 201 15.00 -16.68 -15.32
C THR A 201 13.49 -16.58 -15.10
N GLN A 202 12.83 -17.67 -14.67
CA GLN A 202 11.39 -17.67 -14.38
C GLN A 202 11.03 -17.13 -12.98
N ILE A 203 12.00 -16.62 -12.22
CA ILE A 203 11.78 -16.08 -10.87
C ILE A 203 10.60 -15.10 -10.78
N THR A 204 10.46 -14.19 -11.74
CA THR A 204 9.37 -13.19 -11.75
C THR A 204 8.00 -13.85 -11.86
N VAL A 205 7.87 -14.88 -12.70
CA VAL A 205 6.61 -15.62 -12.89
C VAL A 205 6.30 -16.42 -11.62
N VAL A 206 7.29 -17.12 -11.08
CA VAL A 206 7.16 -17.91 -9.85
C VAL A 206 6.76 -17.04 -8.67
N GLN A 207 7.45 -15.92 -8.45
CA GLN A 207 7.11 -14.96 -7.40
C GLN A 207 5.68 -14.45 -7.56
N SER A 208 5.27 -14.03 -8.77
CA SER A 208 3.90 -13.56 -9.01
C SER A 208 2.85 -14.62 -8.67
N ARG A 209 3.10 -15.89 -9.01
CA ARG A 209 2.19 -17.00 -8.68
C ARG A 209 2.12 -17.26 -7.19
N ILE A 210 3.26 -17.28 -6.51
CA ILE A 210 3.31 -17.48 -5.05
C ILE A 210 2.60 -16.34 -4.33
N LEU A 211 2.93 -15.10 -4.67
CA LEU A 211 2.32 -13.90 -4.08
C LEU A 211 0.79 -13.87 -4.25
N SER A 212 0.25 -14.48 -5.30
CA SER A 212 -1.20 -14.57 -5.52
C SER A 212 -1.97 -15.37 -4.46
N TYR A 213 -1.29 -16.25 -3.70
CA TYR A 213 -1.94 -17.12 -2.72
C TYR A 213 -1.39 -17.01 -1.29
N ILE A 214 -0.24 -16.38 -1.02
CA ILE A 214 0.36 -16.35 0.34
C ILE A 214 -0.53 -15.70 1.41
N ASN A 215 -1.46 -14.83 1.01
CA ASN A 215 -2.43 -14.19 1.92
C ASN A 215 -3.57 -15.12 2.34
N LYS A 216 -3.62 -16.36 1.84
CA LYS A 216 -4.57 -17.39 2.30
C LYS A 216 -4.09 -17.97 3.63
N PRO A 217 -5.01 -18.45 4.50
CA PRO A 217 -4.65 -19.09 5.76
C PRO A 217 -3.61 -20.19 5.58
N ASP A 218 -2.60 -20.22 6.47
CA ASP A 218 -1.45 -21.14 6.48
C ASP A 218 -0.55 -21.15 5.24
N ALA A 219 -0.87 -20.39 4.19
CA ALA A 219 -0.19 -20.49 2.91
C ALA A 219 1.26 -20.01 2.99
N LEU A 220 1.46 -18.81 3.56
CA LEU A 220 2.79 -18.23 3.71
C LEU A 220 3.74 -19.14 4.49
N GLU A 221 3.31 -19.68 5.64
CA GLU A 221 4.15 -20.55 6.46
C GLU A 221 4.51 -21.86 5.74
N LYS A 222 3.52 -22.52 5.11
CA LYS A 222 3.74 -23.76 4.35
C LYS A 222 4.66 -23.54 3.15
N THR A 223 4.51 -22.41 2.46
CA THR A 223 5.37 -22.03 1.35
C THR A 223 6.80 -21.74 1.80
N ILE A 224 6.99 -21.00 2.90
CA ILE A 224 8.33 -20.78 3.47
C ILE A 224 9.00 -22.11 3.79
N ARG A 225 8.31 -23.01 4.51
CA ARG A 225 8.84 -24.33 4.87
C ARG A 225 9.30 -25.14 3.64
N ALA A 226 8.48 -25.15 2.58
CA ALA A 226 8.84 -25.81 1.32
C ALA A 226 10.09 -25.20 0.68
N VAL A 227 10.13 -23.87 0.59
CA VAL A 227 11.25 -23.14 -0.03
C VAL A 227 12.54 -23.34 0.78
N GLU A 228 12.46 -23.35 2.11
CA GLU A 228 13.59 -23.66 2.99
C GLU A 228 14.13 -25.08 2.78
N LYS A 229 13.24 -26.07 2.71
CA LYS A 229 13.62 -27.47 2.46
C LYS A 229 14.29 -27.65 1.08
N ASN A 230 13.84 -26.91 0.08
CA ASN A 230 14.38 -26.97 -1.29
C ASN A 230 15.53 -25.99 -1.52
N ARG A 231 15.98 -25.28 -0.49
CA ARG A 231 17.13 -24.38 -0.57
C ARG A 231 18.41 -25.21 -0.67
N LYS A 232 18.82 -25.54 -1.90
CA LYS A 232 20.19 -25.95 -2.19
C LYS A 232 21.09 -24.72 -2.12
N SER A 233 22.28 -24.85 -1.52
CA SER A 233 23.13 -23.72 -1.14
C SER A 233 23.50 -22.76 -2.27
N ASP A 234 23.38 -23.15 -3.54
CA ASP A 234 23.90 -22.37 -4.68
C ASP A 234 22.83 -21.74 -5.59
N ASN A 235 21.54 -22.04 -5.39
CA ASN A 235 20.50 -21.41 -6.22
C ASN A 235 20.10 -20.03 -5.70
N LEU A 236 20.67 -18.99 -6.31
CA LEU A 236 20.42 -17.59 -5.95
C LEU A 236 18.95 -17.16 -6.10
N GLN A 237 18.17 -17.80 -6.97
CA GLN A 237 16.77 -17.43 -7.18
C GLN A 237 15.87 -18.01 -6.09
N ILE A 238 16.17 -19.21 -5.60
CA ILE A 238 15.48 -19.79 -4.45
C ILE A 238 15.78 -18.97 -3.18
N LEU A 239 17.03 -18.53 -3.01
CA LEU A 239 17.40 -17.59 -1.94
C LEU A 239 16.64 -16.26 -2.06
N SER A 240 16.56 -15.69 -3.25
CA SER A 240 15.79 -14.46 -3.52
C SER A 240 14.31 -14.62 -3.19
N LEU A 241 13.72 -15.77 -3.55
CA LEU A 241 12.34 -16.10 -3.20
C LEU A 241 12.16 -16.21 -1.68
N LEU A 242 13.06 -16.90 -0.98
CA LEU A 242 13.00 -17.05 0.47
C LEU A 242 13.12 -15.71 1.20
N ALA A 243 14.05 -14.85 0.77
CA ALA A 243 14.21 -13.50 1.31
C ALA A 243 12.94 -12.66 1.14
N ARG A 244 12.28 -12.76 -0.03
CA ARG A 244 11.00 -12.11 -0.27
C ARG A 244 9.91 -12.66 0.64
N LEU A 245 9.81 -13.97 0.81
CA LEU A 245 8.79 -14.57 1.67
C LEU A 245 8.96 -14.20 3.15
N TYR A 246 10.19 -14.13 3.65
CA TYR A 246 10.45 -13.63 5.01
C TYR A 246 10.09 -12.16 5.17
N THR A 247 10.32 -11.36 4.14
CA THR A 247 9.87 -9.98 4.08
C THR A 247 8.34 -9.88 4.15
N GLU A 248 7.60 -10.70 3.40
CA GLU A 248 6.12 -10.75 3.47
C GLU A 248 5.62 -11.23 4.84
N GLN A 249 6.37 -12.12 5.50
CA GLN A 249 6.09 -12.55 6.88
C GLN A 249 6.37 -11.45 7.93
N LYS A 250 7.01 -10.35 7.53
CA LYS A 250 7.55 -9.31 8.42
C LYS A 250 8.61 -9.83 9.40
N ASP A 251 9.23 -10.98 9.09
CA ASP A 251 10.39 -11.49 9.82
C ASP A 251 11.67 -10.88 9.23
N PHE A 252 11.85 -9.57 9.49
CA PHE A 252 12.95 -8.80 8.93
C PHE A 252 14.32 -9.31 9.37
N LYS A 253 14.44 -9.92 10.55
CA LYS A 253 15.70 -10.51 11.01
C LYS A 253 16.10 -11.72 10.17
N LYS A 254 15.16 -12.62 9.86
CA LYS A 254 15.45 -13.75 8.96
C LYS A 254 15.66 -13.29 7.53
N ALA A 255 14.85 -12.34 7.05
CA ALA A 255 15.05 -11.74 5.72
C ALA A 255 16.46 -11.16 5.57
N TYR A 256 16.94 -10.39 6.56
CA TYR A 256 18.30 -9.86 6.59
C TYR A 256 19.37 -10.94 6.47
N SER A 257 19.23 -12.06 7.20
CA SER A 257 20.17 -13.18 7.09
C SER A 257 20.27 -13.71 5.66
N ILE A 258 19.15 -13.84 4.95
CA ILE A 258 19.15 -14.33 3.57
C ILE A 258 19.68 -13.26 2.60
N TYR A 259 19.32 -11.98 2.78
CA TYR A 259 19.86 -10.88 1.96
C TYR A 259 21.38 -10.73 2.13
N SER A 260 21.90 -10.92 3.35
CA SER A 260 23.35 -10.92 3.61
C SER A 260 24.07 -12.05 2.89
N GLU A 261 23.45 -13.24 2.81
CA GLU A 261 23.99 -14.34 2.02
C GLU A 261 23.93 -14.08 0.51
N LEU A 262 22.82 -13.54 0.02
CA LEU A 262 22.66 -13.15 -1.38
C LEU A 262 23.72 -12.15 -1.81
N ASP A 263 23.94 -11.11 -1.00
CA ASP A 263 24.94 -10.08 -1.24
C ASP A 263 26.34 -10.68 -1.38
N ASN A 264 26.69 -11.64 -0.51
CA ASN A 264 27.98 -12.33 -0.55
C ASN A 264 28.14 -13.20 -1.80
N LYS A 265 27.11 -13.99 -2.13
CA LYS A 265 27.16 -14.91 -3.26
C LYS A 265 27.16 -14.19 -4.61
N ARG A 266 26.44 -13.08 -4.71
CA ARG A 266 26.44 -12.22 -5.91
C ARG A 266 27.64 -11.29 -5.97
N GLN A 267 28.41 -11.18 -4.88
CA GLN A 267 29.48 -10.22 -4.72
C GLN A 267 28.98 -8.79 -4.97
N SER A 268 27.78 -8.48 -4.49
CA SER A 268 27.10 -7.18 -4.70
C SER A 268 27.74 -6.04 -3.89
N GLN A 269 28.73 -6.33 -3.03
CA GLN A 269 29.46 -5.35 -2.22
C GLN A 269 28.54 -4.40 -1.42
N GLY A 270 27.48 -4.95 -0.84
CA GLY A 270 26.48 -4.20 -0.07
C GLY A 270 25.28 -3.73 -0.89
N GLY A 271 25.22 -3.94 -2.20
CA GLY A 271 24.11 -3.51 -3.05
C GLY A 271 22.79 -4.21 -2.74
N ASP A 272 22.80 -5.51 -2.48
CA ASP A 272 21.57 -6.24 -2.10
C ASP A 272 21.12 -5.83 -0.69
N LEU A 273 22.07 -5.63 0.22
CA LEU A 273 21.81 -5.16 1.58
C LEU A 273 21.24 -3.73 1.60
N TYR A 274 21.75 -2.84 0.74
CA TYR A 274 21.26 -1.46 0.66
C TYR A 274 19.82 -1.41 0.17
N ASN A 275 19.50 -2.12 -0.90
CA ASN A 275 18.13 -2.19 -1.42
C ASN A 275 17.15 -2.76 -0.36
N TYR A 276 17.62 -3.74 0.41
CA TYR A 276 16.85 -4.28 1.53
C TYR A 276 16.67 -3.26 2.66
N ALA A 277 17.74 -2.56 3.07
CA ALA A 277 17.70 -1.52 4.10
C ALA A 277 16.74 -0.38 3.73
N GLU A 278 16.77 0.10 2.48
CA GLU A 278 15.84 1.11 1.97
C GLU A 278 14.38 0.64 2.00
N PHE A 279 14.16 -0.64 1.69
CA PHE A 279 12.83 -1.22 1.75
C PHE A 279 12.30 -1.23 3.20
N ILE A 280 13.06 -1.79 4.15
CA ILE A 280 12.60 -1.89 5.55
C ILE A 280 12.54 -0.53 6.25
N PHE A 281 13.38 0.43 5.86
CA PHE A 281 13.27 1.81 6.31
C PHE A 281 11.91 2.41 5.92
N ARG A 282 11.43 2.18 4.70
CA ARG A 282 10.09 2.64 4.26
C ARG A 282 8.94 1.93 4.97
N GLU A 283 9.15 0.69 5.40
CA GLU A 283 8.18 -0.06 6.23
C GLU A 283 8.16 0.41 7.71
N GLY A 284 9.06 1.31 8.11
CA GLY A 284 9.15 1.86 9.47
C GLY A 284 10.02 1.07 10.45
N GLU A 285 10.77 0.08 9.95
CA GLU A 285 11.62 -0.82 10.75
C GLU A 285 13.04 -0.25 10.88
N TYR A 286 13.14 0.90 11.54
CA TYR A 286 14.34 1.73 11.55
C TYR A 286 15.53 1.10 12.28
N GLU A 287 15.32 0.33 13.35
CA GLU A 287 16.38 -0.37 14.08
C GLU A 287 17.07 -1.41 13.22
N THR A 288 16.28 -2.21 12.50
CA THR A 288 16.81 -3.21 11.57
C THR A 288 17.50 -2.50 10.41
N ALA A 289 16.89 -1.45 9.83
CA ALA A 289 17.49 -0.64 8.77
C ALA A 289 18.87 -0.10 9.17
N SER A 290 18.98 0.55 10.34
CA SER A 290 20.23 1.09 10.88
C SER A 290 21.29 -0.01 11.05
N THR A 291 20.89 -1.20 11.52
CA THR A 291 21.78 -2.36 11.64
C THR A 291 22.32 -2.82 10.27
N VAL A 292 21.45 -2.89 9.26
CA VAL A 292 21.87 -3.27 7.91
C VAL A 292 22.80 -2.23 7.29
N TYR A 293 22.47 -0.93 7.36
CA TYR A 293 23.36 0.12 6.87
C TYR A 293 24.72 0.11 7.58
N SER A 294 24.73 -0.03 8.90
CA SER A 294 25.97 -0.13 9.69
C SER A 294 26.82 -1.32 9.23
N THR A 295 26.19 -2.45 8.90
CA THR A 295 26.90 -3.61 8.35
C THR A 295 27.55 -3.31 7.00
N ILE A 296 26.86 -2.59 6.11
CA ILE A 296 27.40 -2.21 4.79
C ILE A 296 28.65 -1.34 4.98
N ILE A 297 28.56 -0.33 5.86
CA ILE A 297 29.66 0.61 6.14
C ILE A 297 30.89 -0.13 6.68
N GLN A 298 30.68 -1.08 7.61
CA GLN A 298 31.78 -1.84 8.23
C GLN A 298 32.39 -2.88 7.30
N ARG A 299 31.55 -3.60 6.54
CA ARG A 299 31.99 -4.75 5.74
C ARG A 299 32.56 -4.34 4.38
N TYR A 300 32.06 -3.25 3.80
CA TYR A 300 32.39 -2.83 2.45
C TYR A 300 32.82 -1.35 2.39
N PRO A 301 33.81 -0.89 3.20
CA PRO A 301 34.13 0.54 3.34
C PRO A 301 34.52 1.25 2.03
N GLU A 302 35.02 0.50 1.04
CA GLU A 302 35.40 1.00 -0.29
C GLU A 302 34.29 0.87 -1.35
N SER A 303 33.10 0.36 -0.99
CA SER A 303 31.98 0.22 -1.92
C SER A 303 31.38 1.58 -2.29
N GLN A 304 30.95 1.73 -3.54
CA GLN A 304 30.31 2.95 -4.04
C GLN A 304 29.04 3.31 -3.26
N ILE A 305 28.43 2.33 -2.59
CA ILE A 305 27.17 2.48 -1.84
C ILE A 305 27.39 2.97 -0.41
N VAL A 306 28.61 2.93 0.13
CA VAL A 306 28.90 3.33 1.51
C VAL A 306 28.42 4.74 1.82
N SER A 307 28.59 5.66 0.88
CA SER A 307 28.08 7.03 0.97
C SER A 307 26.58 7.07 1.29
N SER A 308 25.78 6.36 0.48
CA SER A 308 24.34 6.25 0.66
C SER A 308 23.97 5.50 1.93
N ALA A 309 24.75 4.46 2.29
CA ALA A 309 24.54 3.70 3.52
C ALA A 309 24.78 4.55 4.78
N LYS A 310 25.78 5.45 4.79
CA LYS A 310 26.00 6.40 5.89
C LYS A 310 24.80 7.33 6.09
N ILE A 311 24.29 7.88 4.99
CA ILE A 311 23.08 8.74 5.01
C ILE A 311 21.86 7.95 5.51
N GLY A 312 21.64 6.75 4.97
CA GLY A 312 20.54 5.87 5.38
C GLY A 312 20.64 5.50 6.86
N ASN A 313 21.84 5.22 7.38
CA ASN A 313 22.07 4.95 8.79
C ASN A 313 21.71 6.15 9.66
N ALA A 314 22.21 7.34 9.34
CA ALA A 314 21.94 8.56 10.09
C ALA A 314 20.44 8.88 10.14
N LYS A 315 19.75 8.77 8.99
CA LYS A 315 18.29 8.93 8.89
C LYS A 315 17.52 7.87 9.68
N SER A 316 17.99 6.62 9.68
CA SER A 316 17.40 5.55 10.48
C SER A 316 17.54 5.85 11.98
N GLN A 317 18.71 6.28 12.42
CA GLN A 317 18.93 6.66 13.82
C GLN A 317 18.08 7.85 14.24
N GLU A 318 17.96 8.89 13.41
CA GLU A 318 17.04 10.00 13.63
C GLU A 318 15.58 9.51 13.75
N ALA A 319 15.13 8.62 12.87
CA ALA A 319 13.77 8.09 12.90
C ALA A 319 13.48 7.30 14.19
N ILE A 320 14.45 6.51 14.68
CA ILE A 320 14.37 5.84 15.99
C ILE A 320 14.21 6.87 17.11
N LEU A 321 14.99 7.97 17.09
CA LEU A 321 14.88 9.04 18.09
C LEU A 321 13.50 9.70 18.04
N ARG A 322 12.96 9.95 16.85
CA ARG A 322 11.62 10.53 16.68
C ARG A 322 10.53 9.59 17.17
N GLN A 323 10.60 8.29 16.89
CA GLN A 323 9.66 7.31 17.45
C GLN A 323 9.72 7.27 18.98
N LYS A 324 10.93 7.25 19.55
CA LYS A 324 11.14 7.31 21.00
C LYS A 324 10.55 8.59 21.59
N PHE A 325 10.80 9.74 20.96
CA PHE A 325 10.24 11.03 21.39
C PHE A 325 8.71 11.05 21.33
N LEU A 326 8.12 10.63 20.22
CA LEU A 326 6.65 10.57 20.06
C LEU A 326 6.00 9.65 21.07
N SER A 327 6.65 8.52 21.41
CA SER A 327 6.14 7.62 22.46
C SER A 327 6.09 8.26 23.86
N THR A 328 6.81 9.35 24.06
CA THR A 328 6.83 10.14 25.31
C THR A 328 6.03 11.44 25.22
N ALA A 329 5.57 11.82 24.03
CA ALA A 329 4.83 13.06 23.81
C ALA A 329 3.38 12.92 24.25
N GLU A 330 2.85 13.97 24.88
CA GLU A 330 1.45 14.03 25.30
C GLU A 330 0.61 14.72 24.22
N ASP A 331 0.48 14.08 23.05
CA ASP A 331 -0.10 14.64 21.81
C ASP A 331 -1.53 15.23 21.97
N TRP A 332 -2.24 14.88 23.04
CA TRP A 332 -3.56 15.43 23.33
C TRP A 332 -3.52 16.85 23.92
N LYS A 333 -2.38 17.28 24.48
CA LYS A 333 -2.19 18.62 25.05
C LYS A 333 -1.89 19.60 23.92
N THR A 334 -2.66 20.69 23.84
CA THR A 334 -2.38 21.77 22.86
C THR A 334 -1.08 22.51 23.19
N PHE A 335 -0.82 22.72 24.48
CA PHE A 335 0.42 23.32 24.97
C PHE A 335 1.00 22.38 26.02
N SER A 336 2.30 22.12 25.92
CA SER A 336 3.07 21.31 26.86
C SER A 336 4.54 21.66 26.74
N LEU A 337 5.29 21.44 27.82
CA LEU A 337 6.74 21.38 27.68
C LEU A 337 7.09 20.14 26.84
N PRO A 338 7.89 20.29 25.77
CA PRO A 338 8.29 19.14 24.97
C PRO A 338 9.07 18.16 25.85
N PRO A 339 8.88 16.84 25.67
CA PRO A 339 9.75 15.87 26.32
C PRO A 339 11.20 16.10 25.88
N LYS A 340 12.17 15.67 26.69
CA LYS A 340 13.60 15.85 26.40
C LYS A 340 14.31 14.51 26.40
N LEU A 341 14.99 14.22 25.30
CA LEU A 341 15.94 13.11 25.23
C LEU A 341 17.27 13.51 25.86
N ASP A 342 17.91 12.56 26.53
CA ASP A 342 19.24 12.77 27.11
C ASP A 342 20.32 12.87 26.01
N ALA A 343 21.43 13.54 26.33
CA ALA A 343 22.53 13.76 25.39
C ALA A 343 23.10 12.44 24.84
N ASN A 344 23.24 11.42 25.68
CA ASN A 344 23.80 10.13 25.27
C ASN A 344 22.88 9.38 24.29
N THR A 345 21.57 9.53 24.44
CA THR A 345 20.58 8.94 23.52
C THR A 345 20.71 9.52 22.11
N VAL A 346 20.88 10.84 21.96
CA VAL A 346 20.90 11.47 20.62
C VAL A 346 22.26 11.43 19.94
N GLU A 347 23.33 11.27 20.71
CA GLU A 347 24.71 11.37 20.24
C GLU A 347 25.08 10.43 19.07
N PRO A 348 24.61 9.17 19.00
CA PRO A 348 24.89 8.32 17.84
C PRO A 348 24.41 8.93 16.52
N ALA A 349 23.19 9.49 16.50
CA ALA A 349 22.60 10.12 15.31
C ALA A 349 23.37 11.39 14.93
N ILE A 350 23.73 12.21 15.93
CA ILE A 350 24.54 13.41 15.70
C ILE A 350 25.88 13.04 15.06
N LYS A 351 26.62 12.09 15.63
CA LYS A 351 27.91 11.64 15.08
C LYS A 351 27.79 11.09 13.67
N ALA A 352 26.72 10.36 13.36
CA ALA A 352 26.47 9.85 12.02
C ALA A 352 26.27 11.00 11.01
N PHE A 353 25.57 12.07 11.37
CA PHE A 353 25.43 13.26 10.52
C PHE A 353 26.71 14.11 10.46
N GLU A 354 27.45 14.26 11.56
CA GLU A 354 28.74 14.94 11.58
C GLU A 354 29.73 14.29 10.60
N GLU A 355 29.78 12.96 10.57
CA GLU A 355 30.61 12.22 9.61
C GLU A 355 30.26 12.59 8.16
N ILE A 356 28.97 12.72 7.83
CA ILE A 356 28.50 13.12 6.50
C ILE A 356 28.93 14.57 6.18
N THR A 357 28.84 15.49 7.14
CA THR A 357 29.28 16.89 6.93
C THR A 357 30.77 16.99 6.62
N ASN A 358 31.59 16.13 7.23
CA ASN A 358 33.04 16.10 7.01
C ASN A 358 33.41 15.51 5.66
N ILE A 359 32.72 14.44 5.23
CA ILE A 359 33.03 13.74 3.97
C ILE A 359 32.52 14.51 2.74
N TYR A 360 31.31 15.06 2.82
CA TYR A 360 30.64 15.74 1.70
C TYR A 360 30.53 17.24 1.93
N ALA A 361 31.60 17.86 2.44
CA ALA A 361 31.65 19.28 2.72
C ALA A 361 31.16 20.12 1.53
N HIS A 362 30.38 21.17 1.81
CA HIS A 362 29.77 22.05 0.82
C HIS A 362 28.78 21.39 -0.16
N SER A 363 28.28 20.19 0.13
CA SER A 363 27.18 19.57 -0.61
C SER A 363 25.82 19.82 0.04
N GLU A 364 24.75 19.70 -0.74
CA GLU A 364 23.37 19.78 -0.24
C GLU A 364 23.07 18.73 0.84
N VAL A 365 23.72 17.57 0.77
CA VAL A 365 23.58 16.50 1.78
C VAL A 365 24.25 16.89 3.10
N ALA A 366 25.38 17.60 3.06
CA ALA A 366 25.99 18.15 4.27
C ALA A 366 25.13 19.24 4.88
N ILE A 367 24.52 20.11 4.06
CA ILE A 367 23.58 21.14 4.54
C ILE A 367 22.35 20.49 5.20
N GLU A 368 21.79 19.45 4.58
CA GLU A 368 20.70 18.65 5.17
C GLU A 368 21.12 18.04 6.51
N SER A 369 22.37 17.58 6.61
CA SER A 369 22.91 17.00 7.84
C SER A 369 23.04 18.03 8.96
N TYR A 370 23.52 19.25 8.67
CA TYR A 370 23.52 20.35 9.63
C TYR A 370 22.12 20.67 10.14
N LEU A 371 21.14 20.77 9.23
CA LEU A 371 19.76 21.08 9.58
C LEU A 371 19.16 19.99 10.47
N ARG A 372 19.34 18.71 10.12
CA ARG A 372 18.84 17.58 10.91
C ARG A 372 19.47 17.54 12.30
N MET A 373 20.78 17.75 12.41
CA MET A 373 21.45 17.85 13.72
C MET A 373 20.88 19.01 14.55
N ALA A 374 20.69 20.18 13.93
CA ALA A 374 20.09 21.33 14.60
C ALA A 374 18.68 21.01 15.11
N GLN A 375 17.85 20.34 14.31
CA GLN A 375 16.51 19.94 14.68
C GLN A 375 16.49 18.87 15.78
N ILE A 376 17.45 17.93 15.79
CA ILE A 376 17.60 16.98 16.89
C ILE A 376 17.95 17.73 18.19
N ARG A 377 18.95 18.63 18.14
CA ARG A 377 19.35 19.43 19.30
C ARG A 377 18.20 20.32 19.79
N PHE A 378 17.50 21.01 18.88
CA PHE A 378 16.39 21.90 19.20
C PHE A 378 15.15 21.13 19.69
N ARG A 379 14.57 20.29 18.83
CA ARG A 379 13.24 19.70 19.05
C ARG A 379 13.26 18.50 20.00
N LEU A 380 14.32 17.68 19.96
CA LEU A 380 14.38 16.44 20.74
C LEU A 380 15.15 16.58 22.05
N GLN A 381 16.13 17.50 22.12
CA GLN A 381 16.97 17.70 23.30
C GLN A 381 16.75 19.05 24.00
N SER A 382 15.99 19.97 23.39
CA SER A 382 15.83 21.36 23.89
C SER A 382 17.18 22.03 24.19
N ASP A 383 18.18 21.75 23.37
CA ASP A 383 19.53 22.34 23.42
C ASP A 383 19.61 23.47 22.40
N LEU A 384 19.13 24.65 22.83
CA LEU A 384 18.99 25.82 21.96
C LEU A 384 20.34 26.36 21.49
N ASN A 385 21.38 26.29 22.33
CA ASN A 385 22.69 26.83 21.99
C ASN A 385 23.37 26.03 20.88
N SER A 386 23.45 24.71 21.04
CA SER A 386 24.02 23.86 19.98
C SER A 386 23.19 23.87 18.70
N ALA A 387 21.86 23.98 18.81
CA ALA A 387 21.01 24.16 17.64
C ALA A 387 21.35 25.47 16.89
N LYS A 388 21.43 26.61 17.60
CA LYS A 388 21.80 27.91 16.99
C LYS A 388 23.14 27.84 16.27
N GLU A 389 24.17 27.26 16.88
CA GLU A 389 25.49 27.11 16.27
C GLU A 389 25.43 26.36 14.93
N LEU A 390 24.65 25.28 14.86
CA LEU A 390 24.46 24.48 13.65
C LEU A 390 23.64 25.22 12.58
N LEU A 391 22.60 25.95 12.97
CA LEU A 391 21.78 26.76 12.05
C LEU A 391 22.57 27.94 11.48
N ASP A 392 23.40 28.56 12.32
CA ASP A 392 24.31 29.65 11.92
C ASP A 392 25.28 29.23 10.82
N VAL A 393 25.77 27.98 10.87
CA VAL A 393 26.61 27.43 9.80
C VAL A 393 25.85 27.42 8.47
N ILE A 394 24.55 27.13 8.47
CA ILE A 394 23.72 27.08 7.26
C ILE A 394 23.51 28.48 6.69
N ILE A 395 23.02 29.42 7.49
CA ILE A 395 22.67 30.75 6.97
C ILE A 395 23.91 31.57 6.57
N LYS A 396 25.06 31.40 7.25
CA LYS A 396 26.29 32.14 6.95
C LYS A 396 27.02 31.58 5.73
N ASN A 397 27.13 30.26 5.62
CA ASN A 397 27.96 29.63 4.59
C ASN A 397 27.16 29.18 3.36
N TYR A 398 25.85 28.95 3.51
CA TYR A 398 24.99 28.40 2.47
C TYR A 398 23.67 29.17 2.29
N PRO A 399 23.66 30.51 2.24
CA PRO A 399 22.41 31.30 2.20
C PRO A 399 21.51 31.03 0.99
N MET A 400 22.07 30.46 -0.10
CA MET A 400 21.34 30.18 -1.35
C MET A 400 20.81 28.74 -1.44
N SER A 401 21.03 27.89 -0.42
CA SER A 401 20.44 26.54 -0.42
C SER A 401 18.92 26.62 -0.25
N ARG A 402 18.20 25.66 -0.84
CA ARG A 402 16.76 25.52 -0.64
C ARG A 402 16.41 25.19 0.82
N LEU A 403 17.36 24.65 1.58
CA LEU A 403 17.19 24.27 3.00
C LEU A 403 17.44 25.45 3.94
N SER A 404 17.94 26.59 3.44
CA SER A 404 18.26 27.73 4.28
C SER A 404 17.02 28.33 4.92
N ILE A 405 15.85 28.25 4.28
CA ILE A 405 14.61 28.75 4.87
C ILE A 405 14.26 28.02 6.17
N ASP A 406 14.37 26.69 6.21
CA ASP A 406 14.12 25.93 7.43
C ASP A 406 15.10 26.36 8.54
N ALA A 407 16.34 26.68 8.18
CA ALA A 407 17.31 27.18 9.15
C ALA A 407 16.97 28.58 9.69
N TYR A 408 16.50 29.50 8.83
CA TYR A 408 16.01 30.81 9.28
C TYR A 408 14.78 30.68 10.18
N LEU A 409 13.82 29.82 9.82
CA LEU A 409 12.60 29.60 10.60
C LEU A 409 12.92 29.01 11.99
N ASP A 410 13.71 27.93 12.04
CA ASP A 410 14.11 27.31 13.31
C ASP A 410 14.92 28.30 14.17
N LEU A 411 15.81 29.11 13.56
CA LEU A 411 16.60 30.10 14.30
C LEU A 411 15.74 31.27 14.81
N ALA A 412 14.75 31.71 14.03
CA ALA A 412 13.80 32.74 14.42
C ALA A 412 12.94 32.28 15.60
N GLU A 413 12.49 31.03 15.58
CA GLU A 413 11.72 30.43 16.67
C GLU A 413 12.55 30.30 17.95
N ILE A 414 13.82 29.89 17.85
CA ILE A 414 14.72 29.85 19.02
C ILE A 414 14.87 31.27 19.61
N ASN A 415 15.06 32.29 18.78
CA ASN A 415 15.15 33.68 19.26
C ASN A 415 13.84 34.16 19.88
N LEU A 416 12.68 33.73 19.37
CA LEU A 416 11.38 34.02 19.97
C LEU A 416 11.28 33.42 21.38
N ILE A 417 11.65 32.14 21.53
CA ILE A 417 11.67 31.44 22.83
C ILE A 417 12.59 32.18 23.84
N GLU A 418 13.75 32.67 23.37
CA GLU A 418 14.73 33.39 24.18
C GLU A 418 14.39 34.87 24.45
N ASP A 419 13.21 35.36 24.03
CA ASP A 419 12.78 36.77 24.15
C ASP A 419 13.56 37.77 23.28
N ASN A 420 14.29 37.29 22.27
CA ASN A 420 15.03 38.11 21.32
C ASN A 420 14.14 38.47 20.11
N LEU A 421 13.01 39.14 20.37
CA LEU A 421 11.95 39.36 19.37
C LEU A 421 12.41 40.17 18.15
N ASP A 422 13.34 41.12 18.32
CA ASP A 422 13.88 41.92 17.20
C ASP A 422 14.67 41.04 16.22
N GLU A 423 15.54 40.16 16.74
CA GLU A 423 16.30 39.24 15.89
C GLU A 423 15.38 38.16 15.29
N SER A 424 14.41 37.67 16.06
CA SER A 424 13.37 36.75 15.54
C SER A 424 12.60 37.37 14.36
N THR A 425 12.16 38.62 14.49
CA THR A 425 11.46 39.37 13.43
C THR A 425 12.34 39.46 12.17
N LYS A 426 13.59 39.90 12.33
CA LYS A 426 14.54 40.01 11.22
C LYS A 426 14.77 38.68 10.51
N LEU A 427 14.91 37.58 11.26
CA LEU A 427 15.11 36.25 10.67
C LEU A 427 13.89 35.76 9.89
N TYR A 428 12.67 35.98 10.39
CA TYR A 428 11.45 35.68 9.63
C TYR A 428 11.31 36.55 8.38
N GLU A 429 11.68 37.83 8.44
CA GLU A 429 11.69 38.72 7.26
C GLU A 429 12.70 38.25 6.21
N GLU A 430 13.90 37.83 6.62
CA GLU A 430 14.89 37.23 5.71
C GLU A 430 14.36 35.95 5.07
N ALA A 431 13.67 35.09 5.83
CA ALA A 431 13.04 33.88 5.30
C ALA A 431 12.02 34.19 4.17
N LEU A 432 11.25 35.28 4.29
CA LEU A 432 10.33 35.73 3.24
C LEU A 432 11.04 36.16 1.95
N ASN A 433 12.24 36.73 2.08
CA ASN A 433 13.04 37.24 0.96
C ASN A 433 13.81 36.13 0.21
N LEU A 434 13.91 34.93 0.76
CA LEU A 434 14.59 33.81 0.11
C LEU A 434 13.90 33.41 -1.21
N ARG A 435 14.73 33.30 -2.26
CA ARG A 435 14.31 32.86 -3.58
C ARG A 435 14.20 31.34 -3.60
N GLY A 436 13.12 30.80 -4.17
CA GLY A 436 12.91 29.35 -4.29
C GLY A 436 12.30 28.67 -3.06
N ALA A 437 12.11 29.39 -1.96
CA ALA A 437 11.34 28.92 -0.82
C ALA A 437 9.86 28.64 -1.19
N SER A 438 9.30 27.56 -0.64
CA SER A 438 7.90 27.20 -0.87
C SER A 438 6.96 28.23 -0.23
N LEU A 439 5.75 28.38 -0.79
CA LEU A 439 4.75 29.29 -0.24
C LEU A 439 4.36 28.90 1.19
N GLU A 440 4.23 27.61 1.48
CA GLU A 440 3.92 27.09 2.82
C GLU A 440 4.94 27.57 3.87
N LYS A 441 6.24 27.49 3.55
CA LYS A 441 7.30 27.96 4.45
C LYS A 441 7.33 29.49 4.60
N LYS A 442 6.95 30.22 3.57
CA LYS A 442 6.76 31.68 3.68
C LYS A 442 5.54 32.04 4.53
N ASN A 443 4.48 31.25 4.44
CA ASN A 443 3.30 31.43 5.27
C ASN A 443 3.58 31.16 6.75
N GLU A 444 4.45 30.20 7.06
CA GLU A 444 4.99 29.98 8.42
C GLU A 444 5.67 31.25 8.95
N ALA A 445 6.56 31.87 8.18
CA ALA A 445 7.19 33.14 8.56
C ALA A 445 6.15 34.28 8.71
N HIS A 446 5.21 34.41 7.78
CA HIS A 446 4.12 35.40 7.89
C HIS A 446 3.30 35.22 9.17
N PHE A 447 3.01 33.98 9.56
CA PHE A 447 2.20 33.70 10.74
C PHE A 447 2.90 34.16 12.03
N HIS A 448 4.18 33.82 12.19
CA HIS A 448 4.95 34.27 13.36
C HIS A 448 5.18 35.79 13.34
N LEU A 449 5.46 36.39 12.17
CA LEU A 449 5.52 37.85 12.05
C LEU A 449 4.21 38.51 12.43
N ALA A 450 3.06 37.93 12.06
CA ALA A 450 1.77 38.44 12.47
C ALA A 450 1.65 38.45 14.00
N LYS A 451 2.02 37.36 14.68
CA LYS A 451 1.99 37.27 16.15
C LYS A 451 2.93 38.27 16.82
N ILE A 452 4.16 38.42 16.34
CA ILE A 452 5.13 39.39 16.88
C ILE A 452 4.64 40.82 16.66
N ASN A 453 4.11 41.14 15.48
CA ASN A 453 3.53 42.46 15.21
C ASN A 453 2.31 42.74 16.11
N ALA A 454 1.47 41.74 16.36
CA ALA A 454 0.32 41.87 17.26
C ALA A 454 0.78 42.16 18.70
N TYR A 455 1.81 41.46 19.16
CA TYR A 455 2.47 41.69 20.44
C TYR A 455 3.03 43.11 20.57
N GLN A 456 3.60 43.65 19.50
CA GLN A 456 4.10 45.03 19.45
C GLN A 456 2.99 46.09 19.27
N GLY A 457 1.72 45.68 19.12
CA GLY A 457 0.59 46.58 18.85
C GLY A 457 0.49 47.05 17.39
N ASN A 458 1.29 46.48 16.48
CA ASN A 458 1.32 46.78 15.05
C ASN A 458 0.22 46.03 14.29
N PHE A 459 -1.05 46.29 14.64
CA PHE A 459 -2.20 45.52 14.12
C PHE A 459 -2.42 45.65 12.60
N ASN A 460 -2.00 46.74 11.98
CA ASN A 460 -2.07 46.88 10.52
C ASN A 460 -1.10 45.93 9.80
N GLN A 461 0.13 45.80 10.30
CA GLN A 461 1.11 44.85 9.78
C GLN A 461 0.68 43.42 10.05
N THR A 462 0.12 43.16 11.23
CA THR A 462 -0.48 41.87 11.56
C THR A 462 -1.54 41.46 10.53
N ALA A 463 -2.51 42.33 10.26
CA ALA A 463 -3.57 42.07 9.28
C ALA A 463 -3.00 41.82 7.87
N THR A 464 -1.92 42.52 7.51
CA THR A 464 -1.23 42.34 6.22
C THR A 464 -0.65 40.94 6.13
N HIS A 465 0.10 40.49 7.12
CA HIS A 465 0.68 39.15 7.15
C HIS A 465 -0.37 38.04 7.16
N LEU A 466 -1.42 38.17 7.98
CA LEU A 466 -2.53 37.21 7.97
C LEU A 466 -3.20 37.15 6.59
N SER A 467 -3.38 38.30 5.92
CA SER A 467 -3.99 38.33 4.59
C SER A 467 -3.18 37.58 3.54
N GLU A 468 -1.84 37.55 3.65
CA GLU A 468 -0.98 36.77 2.75
C GLU A 468 -1.26 35.27 2.86
N ILE A 469 -1.38 34.75 4.09
CA ILE A 469 -1.73 33.35 4.36
C ILE A 469 -3.11 33.02 3.80
N LEU A 470 -4.09 33.91 4.04
CA LEU A 470 -5.49 33.71 3.66
C LEU A 470 -5.75 33.75 2.14
N LYS A 471 -4.76 34.14 1.32
CA LYS A 471 -4.84 33.97 -0.14
C LYS A 471 -4.90 32.50 -0.55
N ASN A 472 -4.42 31.59 0.30
CA ASN A 472 -4.47 30.14 0.09
C ASN A 472 -5.18 29.44 1.25
N LEU A 473 -6.51 29.28 1.16
CA LEU A 473 -7.30 28.59 2.19
C LEU A 473 -7.01 27.07 2.30
N LYS A 474 -6.17 26.51 1.43
CA LYS A 474 -5.69 25.12 1.55
C LYS A 474 -4.42 24.99 2.38
N ASP A 475 -3.83 26.12 2.80
CA ASP A 475 -2.66 26.13 3.66
C ASP A 475 -3.00 25.58 5.06
N ASN A 476 -2.04 24.90 5.68
CA ASN A 476 -2.21 24.32 7.01
C ASN A 476 -2.47 25.41 8.08
N LEU A 477 -1.92 26.62 7.89
CA LEU A 477 -2.09 27.76 8.80
C LEU A 477 -3.31 28.62 8.48
N ALA A 478 -4.08 28.31 7.44
CA ALA A 478 -5.20 29.15 7.03
C ALA A 478 -6.28 29.25 8.13
N ASN A 479 -6.58 28.16 8.83
CA ASN A 479 -7.59 28.16 9.90
C ASN A 479 -7.13 28.97 11.12
N ASP A 480 -5.87 28.83 11.52
CA ASP A 480 -5.30 29.60 12.65
C ASP A 480 -5.21 31.09 12.29
N ALA A 481 -4.82 31.41 11.05
CA ALA A 481 -4.81 32.77 10.55
C ALA A 481 -6.22 33.39 10.48
N LEU A 482 -7.24 32.60 10.13
CA LEU A 482 -8.65 33.03 10.16
C LEU A 482 -9.12 33.32 11.58
N GLU A 483 -8.79 32.47 12.57
CA GLU A 483 -9.14 32.68 13.97
C GLU A 483 -8.56 34.01 14.48
N ILE A 484 -7.26 34.24 14.30
CA ILE A 484 -6.60 35.48 14.72
C ILE A 484 -7.21 36.68 13.98
N SER A 485 -7.40 36.58 12.66
CA SER A 485 -7.98 37.67 11.85
C SER A 485 -9.38 38.05 12.31
N LEU A 486 -10.23 37.07 12.66
CA LEU A 486 -11.57 37.32 13.18
C LEU A 486 -11.53 38.05 14.53
N ILE A 487 -10.68 37.59 15.46
CA ILE A 487 -10.51 38.22 16.78
C ILE A 487 -10.05 39.67 16.60
N MET A 488 -9.04 39.91 15.76
CA MET A 488 -8.51 41.26 15.53
C MET A 488 -9.54 42.21 14.92
N ASN A 489 -10.33 41.75 13.96
CA ASN A 489 -11.33 42.58 13.30
C ASN A 489 -12.51 42.91 14.24
N THR A 490 -12.94 41.93 15.04
CA THR A 490 -14.07 42.09 15.97
C THR A 490 -13.70 42.91 17.21
N ALA A 491 -12.47 42.78 17.71
CA ALA A 491 -11.95 43.50 18.87
C ALA A 491 -11.19 44.79 18.53
N LYS A 492 -11.28 45.30 17.29
CA LYS A 492 -10.50 46.46 16.82
C LYS A 492 -10.63 47.71 17.71
N ASN A 493 -11.80 47.90 18.32
CA ASN A 493 -12.09 49.04 19.20
C ASN A 493 -11.66 48.81 20.67
N ASP A 494 -11.21 47.61 21.02
CA ASP A 494 -10.68 47.23 22.32
C ASP A 494 -9.19 46.90 22.21
N SER A 495 -8.40 47.90 21.80
CA SER A 495 -6.97 47.75 21.59
C SER A 495 -6.22 47.29 22.85
N SER A 496 -6.74 47.60 24.04
CA SER A 496 -6.16 47.17 25.32
C SER A 496 -6.22 45.66 25.53
N ASN A 497 -7.40 45.05 25.37
CA ASN A 497 -7.54 43.61 25.54
C ASN A 497 -6.92 42.84 24.36
N LEU A 498 -6.92 43.43 23.16
CA LEU A 498 -6.22 42.84 22.02
C LEU A 498 -4.71 42.77 22.22
N LEU A 499 -4.10 43.81 22.81
CA LEU A 499 -2.68 43.79 23.17
C LEU A 499 -2.40 42.74 24.24
N LEU A 500 -3.18 42.71 25.32
CA LEU A 500 -3.03 41.69 26.38
C LEU A 500 -3.19 40.26 25.85
N PHE A 501 -4.10 40.04 24.92
CA PHE A 501 -4.29 38.74 24.27
C PHE A 501 -3.04 38.37 23.45
N SER A 502 -2.51 39.32 22.68
CA SER A 502 -1.31 39.10 21.86
C SER A 502 -0.06 38.84 22.72
N GLU A 503 0.06 39.52 23.87
CA GLU A 503 1.05 39.24 24.91
C GLU A 503 0.94 37.80 25.42
N ALA A 504 -0.27 37.35 25.76
CA ALA A 504 -0.50 36.00 26.24
C ALA A 504 -0.13 34.93 25.20
N GLU A 505 -0.45 35.16 23.92
CA GLU A 505 -0.13 34.24 22.82
C GLU A 505 1.39 34.08 22.60
N ILE A 506 2.18 35.15 22.75
CA ILE A 506 3.66 35.08 22.68
C ILE A 506 4.23 34.39 23.91
N LEU A 507 3.72 34.70 25.11
CA LEU A 507 4.14 34.02 26.34
C LEU A 507 3.88 32.51 26.25
N ALA A 508 2.76 32.10 25.68
CA ALA A 508 2.44 30.69 25.45
C ALA A 508 3.42 30.01 24.48
N GLU A 509 3.82 30.67 23.38
CA GLU A 509 4.84 30.17 22.45
C GLU A 509 6.22 30.04 23.10
N ARG A 510 6.54 30.96 24.01
CA ARG A 510 7.77 30.92 24.83
C ARG A 510 7.72 29.89 25.95
N MET A 511 6.63 29.11 26.04
CA MET A 511 6.38 28.13 27.10
C MET A 511 6.28 28.74 28.52
N LEU A 512 6.03 30.05 28.62
CA LEU A 512 5.77 30.79 29.85
C LEU A 512 4.28 30.70 30.20
N PHE A 513 3.83 29.47 30.48
CA PHE A 513 2.39 29.16 30.58
C PHE A 513 1.70 29.83 31.77
N ALA A 514 2.41 30.08 32.87
CA ALA A 514 1.83 30.73 34.05
C ALA A 514 1.54 32.21 33.78
N GLU A 515 2.49 32.91 33.17
CA GLU A 515 2.37 34.31 32.79
C GLU A 515 1.33 34.49 31.68
N ALA A 516 1.32 33.59 30.68
CA ALA A 516 0.28 33.57 29.65
C ALA A 516 -1.11 33.41 30.27
N LYS A 517 -1.27 32.47 31.21
CA LYS A 517 -2.53 32.22 31.91
C LYS A 517 -3.03 33.46 32.65
N GLU A 518 -2.15 34.15 33.39
CA GLU A 518 -2.53 35.36 34.12
C GLU A 518 -3.13 36.43 33.20
N LYS A 519 -2.55 36.58 32.00
CA LYS A 519 -3.05 37.53 30.98
C LYS A 519 -4.42 37.10 30.45
N TYR A 520 -4.61 35.83 30.12
CA TYR A 520 -5.93 35.32 29.70
C TYR A 520 -6.99 35.49 30.79
N ASP A 521 -6.68 35.14 32.04
CA ASP A 521 -7.58 35.28 33.19
C ASP A 521 -7.99 36.74 33.40
N ARG A 522 -7.05 37.68 33.24
CA ARG A 522 -7.33 39.13 33.35
C ARG A 522 -8.34 39.60 32.30
N ILE A 523 -8.22 39.13 31.06
CA ILE A 523 -9.18 39.47 29.99
C ILE A 523 -10.54 38.84 30.28
N ALA A 524 -10.57 37.59 30.78
CA ALA A 524 -11.79 36.90 31.16
C ALA A 524 -12.59 37.63 32.26
N MET A 525 -11.90 38.33 33.17
CA MET A 525 -12.54 39.12 34.23
C MET A 525 -13.13 40.47 33.76
N ASP A 526 -12.73 40.98 32.59
CA ASP A 526 -13.30 42.22 32.04
C ASP A 526 -14.64 41.94 31.36
N GLN A 527 -15.74 42.34 31.99
CA GLN A 527 -17.10 42.15 31.46
C GLN A 527 -17.33 42.84 30.11
N ARG A 528 -16.49 43.82 29.73
CA ARG A 528 -16.59 44.52 28.44
C ARG A 528 -15.88 43.76 27.31
N ALA A 529 -15.01 42.80 27.63
CA ALA A 529 -14.22 42.02 26.68
C ALA A 529 -14.97 40.79 26.12
N PHE A 530 -16.30 40.90 25.92
CA PHE A 530 -17.16 39.77 25.57
C PHE A 530 -16.75 39.03 24.28
N VAL A 531 -16.09 39.72 23.36
CA VAL A 531 -15.54 39.16 22.11
C VAL A 531 -14.43 38.13 22.39
N PHE A 532 -13.69 38.31 23.49
CA PHE A 532 -12.57 37.46 23.86
C PHE A 532 -12.96 36.28 24.75
N HIS A 533 -14.05 36.40 25.54
CA HIS A 533 -14.36 35.47 26.63
C HIS A 533 -14.26 33.99 26.23
N SER A 534 -14.85 33.61 25.10
CA SER A 534 -14.82 32.22 24.63
C SER A 534 -13.40 31.71 24.38
N ILE A 535 -12.55 32.48 23.70
CA ILE A 535 -11.18 32.08 23.35
C ILE A 535 -10.24 32.17 24.57
N VAL A 536 -10.34 33.21 25.39
CA VAL A 536 -9.43 33.36 26.54
C VAL A 536 -9.73 32.37 27.64
N ASN A 537 -11.00 31.99 27.85
CA ASN A 537 -11.35 30.92 28.79
C ASN A 537 -10.79 29.58 28.30
N LEU A 538 -10.90 29.28 27.00
CA LEU A 538 -10.30 28.07 26.43
C LEU A 538 -8.77 28.09 26.58
N ARG A 539 -8.11 29.20 26.22
CA ARG A 539 -6.65 29.33 26.30
C ARG A 539 -6.17 29.24 27.75
N SER A 540 -6.85 29.86 28.71
CA SER A 540 -6.56 29.73 30.14
C SER A 540 -6.66 28.27 30.62
N ALA A 541 -7.69 27.55 30.18
CA ALA A 541 -7.83 26.13 30.51
C ALA A 541 -6.71 25.30 29.90
N GLN A 542 -6.29 25.60 28.66
CA GLN A 542 -5.16 24.95 28.01
C GLN A 542 -3.82 25.26 28.72
N MET A 543 -3.61 26.49 29.22
CA MET A 543 -2.46 26.81 30.05
C MET A 543 -2.49 26.05 31.38
N ALA A 544 -3.67 25.91 32.01
CA ALA A 544 -3.83 25.10 33.21
C ALA A 544 -3.49 23.61 32.96
N ILE A 545 -3.85 23.06 31.79
CA ILE A 545 -3.44 21.71 31.36
C ILE A 545 -1.91 21.63 31.23
N ALA A 546 -1.28 22.62 30.58
CA ALA A 546 0.17 22.66 30.41
C ALA A 546 0.91 22.71 31.75
N LEU A 547 0.38 23.46 32.71
CA LEU A 547 0.85 23.57 34.09
C LEU A 547 0.47 22.36 34.98
N GLN A 548 -0.19 21.34 34.42
CA GLN A 548 -0.70 20.17 35.15
C GLN A 548 -1.69 20.52 36.28
N ASN A 549 -2.29 21.70 36.25
CA ASN A 549 -3.37 22.10 37.15
C ASN A 549 -4.72 21.63 36.59
N TYR A 550 -4.91 20.31 36.55
CA TYR A 550 -6.07 19.69 35.94
C TYR A 550 -7.39 20.03 36.63
N LYS A 551 -7.35 20.36 37.94
CA LYS A 551 -8.55 20.77 38.68
C LYS A 551 -9.10 22.09 38.15
N ASP A 552 -8.24 23.09 37.98
CA ASP A 552 -8.61 24.38 37.39
C ASP A 552 -9.05 24.21 35.93
N ALA A 553 -8.28 23.45 35.14
CA ALA A 553 -8.64 23.15 33.76
C ALA A 553 -10.04 22.53 33.63
N ILE A 554 -10.36 21.51 34.43
CA ILE A 554 -11.68 20.87 34.41
C ILE A 554 -12.78 21.88 34.74
N GLN A 555 -12.59 22.72 35.78
CA GLN A 555 -13.58 23.71 36.16
C GLN A 555 -13.90 24.67 35.00
N GLN A 556 -12.88 25.16 34.32
CA GLN A 556 -13.04 26.07 33.19
C GLN A 556 -13.67 25.37 31.98
N LEU A 557 -13.20 24.17 31.62
CA LEU A 557 -13.72 23.44 30.46
C LEU A 557 -15.19 23.01 30.67
N VAL A 558 -15.60 22.65 31.89
CA VAL A 558 -17.01 22.38 32.21
C VAL A 558 -17.85 23.63 31.94
N ALA A 559 -17.43 24.80 32.44
CA ALA A 559 -18.14 26.06 32.22
C ALA A 559 -18.28 26.39 30.73
N ILE A 560 -17.20 26.23 29.93
CA ILE A 560 -17.25 26.45 28.47
C ILE A 560 -18.20 25.45 27.81
N SER A 561 -18.15 24.17 28.22
CA SER A 561 -19.01 23.14 27.63
C SER A 561 -20.50 23.40 27.90
N GLU A 562 -20.88 23.96 29.05
CA GLU A 562 -22.27 24.22 29.42
C GLU A 562 -22.91 25.41 28.68
N GLU A 563 -22.11 26.26 28.03
CA GLU A 563 -22.59 27.38 27.20
C GLU A 563 -23.02 26.96 25.77
N PHE A 564 -22.89 25.67 25.43
CA PHE A 564 -23.28 24.97 24.19
C PHE A 564 -23.44 25.85 22.93
N GLU A 565 -24.66 26.24 22.58
CA GLU A 565 -25.00 26.95 21.33
C GLU A 565 -24.36 28.35 21.23
N LYS A 566 -23.88 28.91 22.34
CA LYS A 566 -23.28 30.25 22.39
C LYS A 566 -21.76 30.22 22.30
N ASN A 567 -21.12 29.07 22.53
CA ASN A 567 -19.67 28.98 22.63
C ASN A 567 -19.08 28.05 21.57
N ILE A 568 -18.41 28.65 20.58
CA ILE A 568 -17.80 27.95 19.43
C ILE A 568 -16.68 26.96 19.82
N TYR A 569 -16.24 26.95 21.07
CA TYR A 569 -15.19 26.05 21.60
C TYR A 569 -15.72 24.96 22.52
N ALA A 570 -17.04 24.86 22.71
CA ALA A 570 -17.64 23.88 23.62
C ALA A 570 -17.31 22.43 23.21
N ASP A 571 -17.22 22.14 21.92
CA ASP A 571 -16.84 20.83 21.40
C ASP A 571 -15.37 20.47 21.75
N LYS A 572 -14.45 21.40 21.53
CA LYS A 572 -13.04 21.26 21.92
C LYS A 572 -12.90 21.11 23.43
N ALA A 573 -13.73 21.79 24.22
CA ALA A 573 -13.69 21.69 25.66
C ALA A 573 -14.13 20.30 26.16
N LEU A 574 -15.20 19.72 25.60
CA LEU A 574 -15.61 18.35 25.89
C LEU A 574 -14.53 17.33 25.49
N TYR A 575 -13.88 17.54 24.35
CA TYR A 575 -12.79 16.68 23.92
C TYR A 575 -11.59 16.74 24.89
N LEU A 576 -11.19 17.94 25.32
CA LEU A 576 -10.12 18.12 26.30
C LEU A 576 -10.49 17.55 27.69
N LEU A 577 -11.75 17.68 28.12
CA LEU A 577 -12.25 17.05 29.35
C LEU A 577 -12.10 15.53 29.30
N GLY A 578 -12.55 14.92 28.20
CA GLY A 578 -12.39 13.49 27.98
C GLY A 578 -10.92 13.05 28.06
N ASN A 579 -10.02 13.79 27.42
CA ASN A 579 -8.58 13.51 27.46
C ASN A 579 -8.00 13.64 28.88
N ILE A 580 -8.38 14.65 29.67
CA ILE A 580 -7.91 14.78 31.05
C ILE A 580 -8.37 13.57 31.90
N TYR A 581 -9.65 13.20 31.81
CA TYR A 581 -10.17 12.05 32.56
C TYR A 581 -9.52 10.74 32.14
N GLU A 582 -9.21 10.57 30.86
CA GLU A 582 -8.59 9.37 30.32
C GLU A 582 -7.08 9.26 30.60
N TYR A 583 -6.32 10.27 30.19
CA TYR A 583 -4.86 10.19 30.19
C TYR A 583 -4.26 10.55 31.54
N THR A 584 -4.86 11.50 32.26
CA THR A 584 -4.33 11.97 33.54
C THR A 584 -5.01 11.29 34.73
N LEU A 585 -6.32 11.48 34.89
CA LEU A 585 -7.03 11.07 36.12
C LEU A 585 -7.39 9.58 36.15
N LYS A 586 -7.36 8.90 35.00
CA LYS A 586 -7.75 7.49 34.83
C LYS A 586 -9.21 7.20 35.24
N GLU A 587 -10.07 8.22 35.16
CA GLU A 587 -11.51 8.12 35.45
C GLU A 587 -12.28 7.77 34.17
N LEU A 588 -12.11 6.54 33.68
CA LEU A 588 -12.61 6.11 32.36
C LEU A 588 -14.11 6.35 32.14
N PRO A 589 -15.02 6.14 33.12
CA PRO A 589 -16.44 6.44 32.92
C PRO A 589 -16.71 7.92 32.62
N LYS A 590 -15.99 8.85 33.26
CA LYS A 590 -16.15 10.29 33.00
C LYS A 590 -15.54 10.70 31.65
N ALA A 591 -14.46 10.02 31.24
CA ALA A 591 -13.90 10.21 29.90
C ALA A 591 -14.92 9.82 28.82
N ILE A 592 -15.52 8.63 28.95
CA ILE A 592 -16.57 8.15 28.04
C ILE A 592 -17.77 9.12 28.02
N ASP A 593 -18.26 9.57 29.18
CA ASP A 593 -19.36 10.54 29.25
C ASP A 593 -19.04 11.85 28.51
N SER A 594 -17.81 12.37 28.67
CA SER A 594 -17.37 13.59 27.99
C SER A 594 -17.33 13.42 26.47
N TYR A 595 -16.79 12.29 26.00
CA TYR A 595 -16.77 11.96 24.57
C TYR A 595 -18.17 11.70 24.01
N GLU A 596 -19.07 11.05 24.75
CA GLU A 596 -20.44 10.81 24.31
C GLU A 596 -21.23 12.11 24.19
N LYS A 597 -21.07 13.04 25.16
CA LYS A 597 -21.64 14.39 25.08
C LYS A 597 -21.17 15.12 23.83
N LEU A 598 -19.88 15.02 23.50
CA LEU A 598 -19.34 15.58 22.26
C LEU A 598 -20.07 15.03 21.02
N LEU A 599 -20.25 13.71 20.93
CA LEU A 599 -20.93 13.08 19.80
C LEU A 599 -22.41 13.48 19.69
N LEU A 600 -23.09 13.63 20.83
CA LEU A 600 -24.52 13.94 20.90
C LEU A 600 -24.81 15.41 20.58
N GLN A 601 -23.98 16.32 21.08
CA GLN A 601 -24.24 17.76 21.01
C GLN A 601 -23.59 18.42 19.79
N PHE A 602 -22.48 17.88 19.28
CA PHE A 602 -21.71 18.49 18.20
C PHE A 602 -21.47 17.53 17.03
N PRO A 603 -22.53 17.12 16.29
CA PRO A 603 -22.43 16.15 15.20
C PRO A 603 -21.64 16.64 13.97
N GLY A 604 -21.17 17.90 13.95
CA GLY A 604 -20.25 18.44 12.95
C GLY A 604 -18.84 18.74 13.47
N SER A 605 -18.51 18.36 14.71
CA SER A 605 -17.20 18.64 15.30
C SER A 605 -16.06 17.88 14.58
N ILE A 606 -14.91 18.52 14.44
CA ILE A 606 -13.69 17.90 13.91
C ILE A 606 -13.13 16.80 14.82
N TYR A 607 -13.59 16.71 16.07
CA TYR A 607 -13.12 15.74 17.06
C TYR A 607 -13.94 14.45 17.11
N LEU A 608 -15.01 14.33 16.31
CA LEU A 608 -15.96 13.20 16.38
C LEU A 608 -15.31 11.83 16.21
N ASP A 609 -14.50 11.67 15.15
CA ASP A 609 -13.91 10.36 14.83
C ASP A 609 -12.91 9.94 15.90
N LYS A 610 -12.07 10.88 16.36
CA LYS A 610 -11.15 10.65 17.48
C LYS A 610 -11.89 10.23 18.74
N ALA A 611 -12.98 10.95 19.09
CA ALA A 611 -13.79 10.64 20.26
C ALA A 611 -14.46 9.24 20.15
N ARG A 612 -14.98 8.87 18.98
CA ARG A 612 -15.56 7.52 18.74
C ARG A 612 -14.53 6.42 18.93
N GLU A 613 -13.34 6.59 18.36
CA GLU A 613 -12.24 5.63 18.52
C GLU A 613 -11.84 5.47 19.99
N ARG A 614 -11.72 6.58 20.73
CA ARG A 614 -11.45 6.52 22.18
C ARG A 614 -12.56 5.80 22.95
N ILE A 615 -13.83 6.08 22.67
CA ILE A 615 -14.97 5.40 23.33
C ILE A 615 -14.90 3.88 23.12
N LEU A 616 -14.69 3.43 21.87
CA LEU A 616 -14.59 2.01 21.55
C LEU A 616 -13.41 1.35 22.28
N TYR A 617 -12.25 2.01 22.27
CA TYR A 617 -11.07 1.55 23.00
C TYR A 617 -11.34 1.44 24.51
N LEU A 618 -11.87 2.49 25.13
CA LEU A 618 -12.11 2.54 26.56
C LEU A 618 -13.15 1.51 27.01
N ARG A 619 -14.22 1.30 26.24
CA ARG A 619 -15.22 0.27 26.53
C ARG A 619 -14.66 -1.14 26.48
N SER A 620 -13.70 -1.41 25.58
CA SER A 620 -13.00 -2.70 25.53
C SER A 620 -12.09 -2.95 26.74
N LYS A 621 -11.78 -1.91 27.51
CA LYS A 621 -10.97 -1.97 28.74
C LYS A 621 -11.82 -2.05 30.01
N THR A 622 -13.08 -1.63 29.94
CA THR A 622 -14.03 -1.66 31.06
C THR A 622 -14.99 -2.85 31.02
N SER A 623 -15.10 -3.53 29.87
CA SER A 623 -15.72 -4.86 29.71
C SER A 623 -14.80 -5.97 30.18
#